data_AF-A0A6P8LUE3-F1
#
_entry.id   AF-A0A6P8LUE3-F1
#
_cell.length_a   1.000
_cell.length_b   1.000
_cell.length_c   1.000
_cell.angle_alpha   90.00
_cell.angle_beta   90.00
_cell.angle_gamma   90.00
#
_symmetry.space_group_name_H-M   'P 1'
#
loop_
_entity.id
_entity.type
_entity.pdbx_description
1 polymer ?
#
loop_
_entity_poly.entity_id
_entity_poly.type
_entity_poly.pdbx_seq_one_letter_code
_entity_poly.pdbx_strand_id
1 'polypeptide(L)'
;MTTIELLEDRVMELEKQIYGLAKKNETNDISLENPVVDNILHVNTLISSAMSGREKANLMIKRLPELNNYLDPIIESSEIPIEAKVQLLLAMAPEIKQNYEMLKQVQELVPVLETDRLKNVPELTNKLNDLNLSYLKLYEDTQGLNNHINEVFSKYNEVITSISKSLITIDAIVTAAEIAKIPKKQLD
;
A
#
# COMPACT_ATOMS: atom_id res chain seq x y z
N MET A 1 78.28 2.13 -75.53
CA MET A 1 77.11 1.34 -76.00
C MET A 1 76.24 0.81 -74.87
N THR A 2 76.67 0.83 -73.60
CA THR A 2 75.95 0.25 -72.45
C THR A 2 74.81 1.11 -71.86
N THR A 3 74.77 2.41 -72.14
CA THR A 3 73.74 3.31 -71.60
C THR A 3 72.42 3.23 -72.34
N ILE A 4 72.44 2.78 -73.59
CA ILE A 4 71.26 2.61 -74.43
C ILE A 4 70.55 1.31 -74.05
N GLU A 5 71.30 0.22 -73.89
CA GLU A 5 70.76 -1.08 -73.45
C GLU A 5 70.07 -1.00 -72.08
N LEU A 6 70.67 -0.30 -71.11
CA LEU A 6 70.06 -0.12 -69.79
C LEU A 6 68.75 0.69 -69.86
N LEU A 7 68.70 1.68 -70.74
CA LEU A 7 67.51 2.49 -70.95
C LEU A 7 66.40 1.67 -71.62
N GLU A 8 66.77 0.79 -72.55
CA GLU A 8 65.86 -0.12 -73.24
C GLU A 8 65.27 -1.16 -72.29
N ASP A 9 66.08 -1.75 -71.40
CA ASP A 9 65.60 -2.67 -70.35
C ASP A 9 64.60 -1.97 -69.41
N ARG A 10 64.88 -0.73 -69.01
CA ARG A 10 64.01 0.04 -68.12
C ARG A 10 62.69 0.43 -68.80
N VAL A 11 62.74 0.77 -70.08
CA VAL A 11 61.53 1.04 -70.87
C VAL A 11 60.70 -0.24 -71.00
N MET A 12 61.34 -1.39 -71.25
CA MET A 12 60.66 -2.69 -71.32
C MET A 12 59.98 -3.06 -69.99
N GLU A 13 60.62 -2.76 -68.86
CA GLU A 13 60.04 -2.98 -67.54
C GLU A 13 58.82 -2.07 -67.26
N LEU A 14 58.88 -0.81 -67.69
CA LEU A 14 57.76 0.14 -67.59
C LEU A 14 56.59 -0.25 -68.50
N GLU A 15 56.87 -0.69 -69.73
CA GLU A 15 55.86 -1.20 -70.65
C GLU A 15 55.16 -2.43 -70.09
N LYS A 16 55.92 -3.35 -69.47
CA LYS A 16 55.37 -4.52 -68.76
C LYS A 16 54.47 -4.12 -67.59
N GLN A 17 54.77 -3.04 -66.88
CA GLN A 17 53.95 -2.55 -65.76
C GLN A 17 52.68 -1.83 -66.21
N ILE A 18 52.72 -1.05 -67.28
CA ILE A 18 51.57 -0.25 -67.75
C ILE A 18 50.61 -1.10 -68.59
N TYR A 19 51.12 -1.93 -69.49
CA TYR A 19 50.31 -2.73 -70.41
C TYR A 19 50.06 -4.15 -69.90
N GLY A 20 50.77 -4.59 -68.86
CA GLY A 20 50.69 -5.96 -68.36
C GLY A 20 51.15 -6.98 -69.41
N LEU A 21 51.17 -8.27 -69.04
CA LEU A 21 51.48 -9.39 -69.96
C LEU A 21 50.35 -9.65 -71.00
N ALA A 22 49.71 -8.61 -71.52
CA ALA A 22 48.61 -8.69 -72.46
C ALA A 22 49.02 -8.16 -73.85
N LYS A 23 49.64 -9.07 -74.61
CA LYS A 23 49.67 -9.16 -76.08
C LYS A 23 50.09 -7.92 -76.91
N LYS A 24 51.35 -8.02 -77.34
CA LYS A 24 51.75 -8.04 -78.76
C LYS A 24 50.70 -8.81 -79.59
N ASN A 25 49.82 -8.12 -80.31
CA ASN A 25 49.21 -8.54 -81.59
C ASN A 25 48.20 -7.48 -82.10
N GLU A 26 48.57 -6.89 -83.23
CA GLU A 26 47.70 -6.44 -84.33
C GLU A 26 46.79 -5.19 -84.17
N THR A 27 46.99 -4.30 -85.16
CA THR A 27 46.07 -3.33 -85.75
C THR A 27 45.73 -2.05 -84.96
N ASN A 28 46.37 -0.97 -85.41
CA ASN A 28 45.86 0.38 -85.67
C ASN A 28 44.60 0.86 -84.92
N ASP A 29 44.75 2.02 -84.28
CA ASP A 29 43.68 2.97 -83.96
C ASP A 29 42.51 2.43 -83.14
N ILE A 30 42.73 2.20 -81.85
CA ILE A 30 41.93 2.86 -80.82
C ILE A 30 42.90 3.25 -79.71
N SER A 31 43.13 4.55 -79.56
CA SER A 31 43.75 5.16 -78.38
C SER A 31 43.31 4.42 -77.12
N LEU A 32 44.27 4.00 -76.29
CA LEU A 32 43.98 3.70 -74.88
C LEU A 32 43.50 5.02 -74.24
N GLU A 33 42.24 5.36 -74.47
CA GLU A 33 41.62 6.64 -74.12
C GLU A 33 41.26 6.74 -72.65
N ASN A 34 41.77 5.84 -71.81
CA ASN A 34 41.76 5.98 -70.36
C ASN A 34 43.19 5.80 -69.85
N PRO A 35 43.96 6.89 -69.68
CA PRO A 35 45.27 6.80 -69.05
C PRO A 35 45.08 6.14 -67.68
N VAL A 36 46.06 5.33 -67.27
CA VAL A 36 46.06 4.69 -65.94
C VAL A 36 45.76 5.71 -64.82
N VAL A 37 46.15 6.98 -65.04
CA VAL A 37 45.82 8.13 -64.20
C VAL A 37 44.31 8.39 -64.09
N ASP A 38 43.55 8.36 -65.18
CA ASP A 38 42.11 8.57 -65.17
C ASP A 38 41.37 7.39 -64.53
N ASN A 39 41.86 6.17 -64.71
CA ASN A 39 41.33 5.00 -64.00
C ASN A 39 41.61 5.10 -62.49
N ILE A 40 42.81 5.53 -62.09
CA ILE A 40 43.16 5.76 -60.69
C ILE A 40 42.34 6.92 -60.12
N LEU A 41 42.14 7.99 -60.88
CA LEU A 41 41.30 9.13 -60.49
C LEU A 41 39.84 8.70 -60.34
N HIS A 42 39.34 7.87 -61.24
CA HIS A 42 37.99 7.31 -61.18
C HIS A 42 37.83 6.41 -59.95
N VAL A 43 38.78 5.50 -59.69
CA VAL A 43 38.79 4.66 -58.48
C VAL A 43 38.88 5.50 -57.22
N ASN A 44 39.73 6.53 -57.18
CA ASN A 44 39.82 7.45 -56.06
C ASN A 44 38.50 8.22 -55.86
N THR A 45 37.86 8.66 -56.95
CA THR A 45 36.55 9.33 -56.90
C THR A 45 35.46 8.38 -56.41
N LEU A 46 35.48 7.11 -56.82
CA LEU A 46 34.57 6.06 -56.34
C LEU A 46 34.80 5.74 -54.85
N ILE A 47 36.06 5.63 -54.41
CA ILE A 47 36.40 5.43 -52.99
C ILE A 47 35.99 6.64 -52.16
N SER A 48 36.31 7.84 -52.62
CA SER A 48 35.97 9.10 -51.94
C SER A 48 34.47 9.32 -51.85
N SER A 49 33.72 9.01 -52.91
CA SER A 49 32.25 9.09 -52.89
C SER A 49 31.63 8.03 -51.96
N ALA A 50 32.15 6.80 -51.97
CA ALA A 50 31.71 5.75 -51.06
C ALA A 50 32.04 6.07 -49.59
N MET A 51 33.21 6.67 -49.32
CA MET A 51 33.59 7.11 -47.98
C MET A 51 32.78 8.30 -47.49
N SER A 52 32.57 9.31 -48.33
CA SER A 52 31.74 10.50 -48.05
C SER A 52 30.29 10.12 -47.72
N GLY A 53 29.71 9.17 -48.46
CA GLY A 53 28.36 8.66 -48.18
C GLY A 53 28.27 7.97 -46.82
N ARG A 54 29.29 7.17 -46.45
CA ARG A 54 29.37 6.49 -45.15
C ARG A 54 29.57 7.44 -43.99
N GLU A 55 30.35 8.50 -44.16
CA GLU A 55 30.56 9.50 -43.11
C GLU A 55 29.27 10.27 -42.80
N LYS A 56 28.52 10.70 -43.83
CA LYS A 56 27.21 11.34 -43.66
C LYS A 56 26.17 10.39 -43.05
N ALA A 57 26.16 9.12 -43.48
CA ALA A 57 25.28 8.11 -42.91
C ALA A 57 25.61 7.83 -41.43
N ASN A 58 26.89 7.72 -41.07
CA ASN A 58 27.33 7.57 -39.69
C ASN A 58 26.97 8.79 -38.83
N LEU A 59 27.05 10.00 -39.38
CA LEU A 59 26.63 11.20 -38.67
C LEU A 59 25.11 11.22 -38.42
N MET A 60 24.30 10.81 -39.40
CA MET A 60 22.86 10.61 -39.19
C MET A 60 22.56 9.54 -38.15
N ILE A 61 23.25 8.39 -38.19
CA ILE A 61 23.08 7.32 -37.20
C ILE A 61 23.43 7.81 -35.79
N LYS A 62 24.47 8.65 -35.65
CA LYS A 62 24.82 9.28 -34.37
C LYS A 62 23.79 10.32 -33.90
N ARG A 63 23.09 11.00 -34.82
CA ARG A 63 22.02 11.97 -34.51
C ARG A 63 20.64 11.32 -34.33
N LEU A 64 20.47 10.08 -34.74
CA LEU A 64 19.23 9.31 -34.57
C LEU A 64 18.77 9.20 -33.10
N PRO A 65 19.64 8.90 -32.10
CA PRO A 65 19.21 8.88 -30.70
C PRO A 65 18.83 10.27 -30.18
N GLU A 66 19.50 11.34 -30.62
CA GLU A 66 19.10 12.70 -30.25
C GLU A 66 17.74 13.05 -30.86
N LEU A 67 17.51 12.70 -32.13
CA LEU A 67 16.22 12.90 -32.79
C LEU A 67 15.11 12.09 -32.11
N ASN A 68 15.40 10.86 -31.68
CA ASN A 68 14.47 10.04 -30.91
C ASN A 68 14.11 10.70 -29.57
N ASN A 69 15.06 11.36 -28.91
CA ASN A 69 14.79 12.12 -27.69
C ASN A 69 13.94 13.38 -27.96
N TYR A 70 14.15 14.07 -29.08
CA TYR A 70 13.30 15.22 -29.44
C TYR A 70 11.90 14.82 -29.90
N LEU A 71 11.75 13.60 -30.43
CA LEU A 71 10.46 13.04 -30.82
C LEU A 71 9.74 12.32 -29.67
N ASP A 72 10.37 12.20 -28.50
CA ASP A 72 9.75 11.60 -27.33
C ASP A 72 8.82 12.62 -26.64
N PRO A 73 7.48 12.47 -26.75
CA PRO A 73 6.51 13.42 -26.19
C PRO A 73 6.55 13.47 -24.66
N ILE A 74 7.24 12.55 -24.00
CA ILE A 74 7.40 12.52 -22.54
C ILE A 74 8.31 13.67 -22.08
N ILE A 75 9.29 14.08 -22.90
CA ILE A 75 10.29 15.09 -22.51
C ILE A 75 9.69 16.51 -22.50
N GLU A 76 8.84 16.87 -23.47
CA GLU A 76 8.13 18.16 -23.47
C GLU A 76 7.07 18.25 -22.36
N SER A 77 6.54 17.11 -21.87
CA SER A 77 5.51 17.10 -20.82
C SER A 77 6.03 17.48 -19.42
N SER A 78 7.35 17.48 -19.21
CA SER A 78 7.94 17.79 -17.89
C SER A 78 7.99 19.30 -17.60
N GLU A 79 8.00 20.14 -18.63
CA GLU A 79 8.06 21.60 -18.47
C GLU A 79 6.66 22.20 -18.51
N ILE A 80 5.86 21.89 -17.48
CA ILE A 80 4.62 22.64 -17.24
C ILE A 80 5.01 24.13 -17.11
N PRO A 81 4.41 25.04 -17.90
CA PRO A 81 4.67 26.47 -17.80
C PRO A 81 4.49 26.96 -16.38
N ILE A 82 5.32 27.90 -15.93
CA ILE A 82 5.30 28.41 -14.55
C ILE A 82 3.91 28.93 -14.18
N GLU A 83 3.23 29.61 -15.10
CA GLU A 83 1.85 30.09 -14.93
C GLU A 83 0.85 28.95 -14.70
N ALA A 84 0.97 27.85 -15.45
CA ALA A 84 0.13 26.67 -15.29
C ALA A 84 0.42 25.95 -13.95
N LYS A 85 1.68 25.95 -13.48
CA LYS A 85 2.03 25.44 -12.14
C LYS A 85 1.39 26.28 -11.03
N VAL A 86 1.37 27.61 -11.17
CA VAL A 86 0.72 28.52 -10.21
C VAL A 86 -0.78 28.29 -10.18
N GLN A 87 -1.44 28.19 -11.34
CA GLN A 87 -2.87 27.90 -11.41
C GLN A 87 -3.21 26.52 -10.84
N LEU A 88 -2.39 25.50 -11.13
CA LEU A 88 -2.54 24.17 -10.54
C LEU A 88 -2.40 24.22 -9.00
N LEU A 89 -1.40 24.94 -8.50
CA LEU A 89 -1.19 25.09 -7.05
C LEU A 89 -2.37 25.82 -6.39
N LEU A 90 -2.91 26.87 -7.01
CA LEU A 90 -4.09 27.58 -6.51
C LEU A 90 -5.35 26.70 -6.53
N ALA A 91 -5.51 25.90 -7.59
CA ALA A 91 -6.62 24.94 -7.69
C ALA A 91 -6.51 23.81 -6.64
N MET A 92 -5.30 23.36 -6.34
CA MET A 92 -5.03 22.28 -5.37
C MET A 92 -4.91 22.78 -3.91
N ALA A 93 -4.72 24.08 -3.69
CA ALA A 93 -4.61 24.69 -2.36
C ALA A 93 -5.72 24.27 -1.36
N PRO A 94 -7.03 24.23 -1.72
CA PRO A 94 -8.05 23.76 -0.79
C PRO A 94 -7.89 22.29 -0.42
N GLU A 95 -7.51 21.44 -1.38
CA GLU A 95 -7.28 20.01 -1.16
C GLU A 95 -6.07 19.77 -0.26
N ILE A 96 -4.96 20.49 -0.50
CA ILE A 96 -3.76 20.45 0.34
C ILE A 96 -4.10 20.88 1.78
N LYS A 97 -4.91 21.94 1.93
CA LYS A 97 -5.35 22.41 3.25
C LYS A 97 -6.23 21.37 3.95
N GLN A 98 -7.17 20.75 3.24
CA GLN A 98 -8.00 19.69 3.79
C GLN A 98 -7.15 18.49 4.23
N ASN A 99 -6.20 18.05 3.41
CA ASN A 99 -5.29 16.96 3.72
C ASN A 99 -4.43 17.28 4.96
N TYR A 100 -3.98 18.53 5.09
CA TYR A 100 -3.24 18.98 6.28
C TYR A 100 -4.10 18.93 7.55
N GLU A 101 -5.35 19.42 7.50
CA GLU A 101 -6.27 19.34 8.65
C GLU A 101 -6.56 17.87 9.03
N MET A 102 -6.79 17.00 8.05
CA MET A 102 -6.98 15.57 8.30
C MET A 102 -5.73 14.92 8.89
N LEU A 103 -4.54 15.26 8.40
CA LEU A 103 -3.28 14.74 8.96
C LEU A 103 -3.08 15.21 10.40
N LYS A 104 -3.40 16.47 10.69
CA LYS A 104 -3.35 17.02 12.05
C LYS A 104 -4.30 16.28 12.99
N GLN A 105 -5.53 16.04 12.57
CA GLN A 105 -6.50 15.24 13.34
C GLN A 105 -5.98 13.83 13.62
N VAL A 106 -5.40 13.17 12.61
CA VAL A 106 -4.79 11.85 12.79
C VAL A 106 -3.65 11.93 13.82
N GLN A 107 -2.78 12.92 13.72
CA GLN A 107 -1.66 13.08 14.65
C GLN A 107 -2.12 13.35 16.09
N GLU A 108 -3.22 14.07 16.29
CA GLU A 108 -3.85 14.28 17.60
C GLU A 108 -4.47 12.99 18.16
N LEU A 109 -4.94 12.08 17.30
CA LEU A 109 -5.59 10.82 17.69
C LEU A 109 -4.61 9.65 17.88
N VAL A 110 -3.42 9.69 17.28
CA VAL A 110 -2.37 8.66 17.44
C VAL A 110 -2.04 8.37 18.91
N PRO A 111 -1.84 9.36 19.80
CA PRO A 111 -1.56 9.11 21.22
C PRO A 111 -2.68 8.35 21.96
N VAL A 112 -3.92 8.46 21.49
CA VAL A 112 -5.07 7.74 22.08
C VAL A 112 -4.98 6.24 21.79
N LEU A 113 -4.45 5.87 20.62
CA LEU A 113 -4.22 4.48 20.23
C LEU A 113 -3.07 3.86 21.03
N GLU A 114 -2.05 4.65 21.36
CA GLU A 114 -0.89 4.24 22.15
C GLU A 114 -1.18 4.22 23.66
N THR A 115 -2.36 4.65 24.09
CA THR A 115 -2.68 4.67 25.51
C THR A 115 -2.79 3.24 26.05
N ASP A 116 -1.95 2.88 27.02
CA ASP A 116 -1.92 1.56 27.71
C ASP A 116 -3.29 1.10 28.26
N ARG A 117 -4.26 2.02 28.36
CA ARG A 117 -5.66 1.73 28.69
C ARG A 117 -6.31 0.73 27.75
N LEU A 118 -6.00 0.77 26.45
CA LEU A 118 -6.52 -0.19 25.47
C LEU A 118 -5.83 -1.55 25.60
N LYS A 119 -4.55 -1.55 26.00
CA LYS A 119 -3.77 -2.77 26.22
C LYS A 119 -4.22 -3.55 27.46
N ASN A 120 -4.67 -2.86 28.49
CA ASN A 120 -5.14 -3.46 29.75
C ASN A 120 -6.60 -3.92 29.71
N VAL A 121 -7.30 -3.78 28.57
CA VAL A 121 -8.70 -4.22 28.43
C VAL A 121 -8.89 -5.71 28.74
N PRO A 122 -8.07 -6.64 28.24
CA PRO A 122 -8.25 -8.07 28.53
C PRO A 122 -8.10 -8.41 30.03
N GLU A 123 -7.18 -7.75 30.72
CA GLU A 123 -7.01 -7.92 32.18
C GLU A 123 -8.22 -7.39 32.94
N LEU A 124 -8.74 -6.23 32.53
CA LEU A 124 -9.95 -5.66 33.12
C LEU A 124 -11.18 -6.54 32.86
N THR A 125 -11.28 -7.17 31.69
CA THR A 125 -12.36 -8.11 31.35
C THR A 125 -12.33 -9.33 32.28
N ASN A 126 -11.16 -9.91 32.54
CA ASN A 126 -11.05 -11.04 33.47
C ASN A 126 -11.49 -10.63 34.88
N LYS A 127 -11.01 -9.49 35.36
CA LYS A 127 -11.39 -8.96 36.69
C LYS A 127 -12.87 -8.63 36.80
N LEU A 128 -13.48 -8.14 35.71
CA LEU A 128 -14.92 -7.89 35.63
C LEU A 128 -15.72 -9.19 35.65
N ASN A 129 -15.23 -10.24 34.99
CA ASN A 129 -15.86 -11.56 35.02
C ASN A 129 -15.83 -12.17 36.43
N ASP A 130 -14.68 -12.10 37.11
CA ASP A 130 -14.55 -12.56 38.50
C ASP A 130 -15.49 -11.79 39.44
N LEU A 131 -15.61 -10.47 39.25
CA LEU A 131 -16.56 -9.64 39.99
C LEU A 131 -18.01 -10.04 39.69
N ASN A 132 -18.34 -10.32 38.43
CA ASN A 132 -19.68 -10.74 38.04
C ASN A 132 -20.05 -12.10 38.64
N LEU A 133 -19.13 -13.06 38.65
CA LEU A 133 -19.31 -14.35 39.33
C LEU A 133 -19.52 -14.16 40.84
N SER A 134 -18.72 -13.29 41.46
CA SER A 134 -18.86 -12.97 42.89
C SER A 134 -20.21 -12.31 43.19
N TYR A 135 -20.66 -11.41 42.30
CA TYR A 135 -21.96 -10.75 42.42
C TYR A 135 -23.13 -11.72 42.29
N LEU A 136 -23.07 -12.65 41.31
CA LEU A 136 -24.06 -13.71 41.16
C LEU A 136 -24.16 -14.58 42.40
N LYS A 137 -23.01 -14.99 42.97
CA LYS A 137 -22.99 -15.76 44.21
C LYS A 137 -23.60 -14.99 45.38
N LEU A 138 -23.23 -13.71 45.54
CA LEU A 138 -23.81 -12.86 46.59
C LEU A 138 -25.33 -12.70 46.42
N TYR A 139 -25.80 -12.61 45.18
CA TYR A 139 -27.21 -12.53 44.88
C TYR A 139 -27.95 -13.83 45.27
N GLU A 140 -27.41 -15.00 44.92
CA GLU A 140 -27.95 -16.29 45.33
C GLU A 140 -27.98 -16.45 46.85
N ASP A 141 -26.90 -16.09 47.54
CA ASP A 141 -26.82 -16.14 49.01
C ASP A 141 -27.87 -15.21 49.65
N THR A 142 -28.08 -14.03 49.08
CA THR A 142 -29.10 -13.06 49.55
C THR A 142 -30.52 -13.61 49.35
N GLN A 143 -30.80 -14.24 48.21
CA GLN A 143 -32.10 -14.89 47.96
C GLN A 143 -32.32 -16.07 48.91
N GLY A 144 -31.30 -16.89 49.14
CA GLY A 144 -31.33 -18.00 50.11
C GLY A 144 -31.64 -17.50 51.52
N LEU A 145 -30.95 -16.43 51.96
CA LEU A 145 -31.21 -15.81 53.26
C LEU A 145 -32.62 -15.23 53.36
N ASN A 146 -33.10 -14.55 52.32
CA ASN A 146 -34.46 -14.00 52.29
C ASN A 146 -35.52 -15.11 52.39
N ASN A 147 -35.32 -16.22 51.69
CA ASN A 147 -36.21 -17.38 51.79
C ASN A 147 -36.21 -17.98 53.20
N HIS A 148 -35.04 -18.10 53.84
CA HIS A 148 -34.96 -18.58 55.21
C HIS A 148 -35.64 -17.65 56.21
N ILE A 149 -35.47 -16.33 56.04
CA ILE A 149 -36.15 -15.31 56.85
C ILE A 149 -37.67 -15.45 56.70
N ASN A 150 -38.17 -15.60 55.46
CA ASN A 150 -39.59 -15.79 55.20
C ASN A 150 -40.12 -17.10 55.82
N GLU A 151 -39.35 -18.17 55.78
CA GLU A 151 -39.70 -19.44 56.44
C GLU A 151 -39.82 -19.26 57.96
N VAL A 152 -38.85 -18.58 58.58
CA VAL A 152 -38.87 -18.28 60.02
C VAL A 152 -40.06 -17.39 60.38
N PHE A 153 -40.38 -16.37 59.57
CA PHE A 153 -41.57 -15.55 59.77
C PHE A 153 -42.86 -16.36 59.64
N SER A 154 -42.92 -17.29 58.70
CA SER A 154 -44.07 -18.19 58.54
C SER A 154 -44.26 -19.05 59.80
N LYS A 155 -43.18 -19.67 60.30
CA LYS A 155 -43.22 -20.47 61.54
C LYS A 155 -43.60 -19.63 62.75
N TYR A 156 -43.05 -18.41 62.86
CA TYR A 156 -43.40 -17.48 63.92
C TYR A 156 -44.90 -17.13 63.89
N ASN A 157 -45.44 -16.77 62.72
CA ASN A 157 -46.86 -16.46 62.56
C ASN A 157 -47.75 -17.66 62.90
N GLU A 158 -47.33 -18.87 62.54
CA GLU A 158 -48.05 -20.10 62.89
C GLU A 158 -48.08 -20.31 64.41
N VAL A 159 -46.93 -20.17 65.09
CA VAL A 159 -46.82 -20.28 66.55
C VAL A 159 -47.68 -19.22 67.25
N ILE A 160 -47.62 -17.96 66.81
CA ILE A 160 -48.45 -16.88 67.38
C ILE A 160 -49.93 -17.15 67.18
N THR A 161 -50.34 -17.67 66.03
CA THR A 161 -51.73 -18.05 65.76
C THR A 161 -52.18 -19.20 66.68
N SER A 162 -51.32 -20.20 66.89
CA SER A 162 -51.57 -21.31 67.81
C SER A 162 -51.70 -20.85 69.27
N ILE A 163 -50.80 -19.97 69.71
CA ILE A 163 -50.85 -19.36 71.05
C ILE A 163 -52.13 -18.54 71.21
N SER A 164 -52.49 -17.74 70.20
CA SER A 164 -53.71 -16.92 70.22
C SER A 164 -54.97 -17.79 70.34
N LYS A 165 -55.05 -18.88 69.55
CA LYS A 165 -56.13 -19.87 69.67
C LYS A 165 -56.17 -20.52 71.05
N SER A 166 -55.01 -20.91 71.58
CA SER A 166 -54.90 -21.54 72.90
C SER A 166 -55.38 -20.60 74.02
N LEU A 167 -54.98 -19.32 73.97
CA LEU A 167 -55.45 -18.29 74.89
C LEU A 167 -56.96 -18.09 74.80
N ILE A 168 -57.54 -18.02 73.60
CA ILE A 168 -59.00 -17.93 73.43
C ILE A 168 -59.70 -19.15 74.04
N THR A 169 -59.17 -20.36 73.84
CA THR A 169 -59.77 -21.56 74.45
C THR A 169 -59.68 -21.57 75.96
N ILE A 170 -58.56 -21.11 76.52
CA ILE A 170 -58.38 -20.99 77.97
C ILE A 170 -59.36 -19.95 78.52
N ASP A 171 -59.48 -18.79 77.88
CA ASP A 171 -60.41 -17.72 78.27
C ASP A 171 -61.87 -18.21 78.26
N ALA A 172 -62.26 -18.98 77.23
CA ALA A 172 -63.58 -19.60 77.17
C ALA A 172 -63.82 -20.61 78.30
N ILE A 173 -62.82 -21.43 78.65
CA ILE A 173 -62.91 -22.38 79.76
C ILE A 173 -63.02 -21.65 81.10
N VAL A 174 -62.23 -20.60 81.31
CA VAL A 174 -62.28 -19.77 82.52
C VAL A 174 -63.64 -19.09 82.64
N THR A 175 -64.12 -18.45 81.57
CA THR A 175 -65.45 -17.82 81.53
C THR A 175 -66.58 -18.82 81.83
N ALA A 176 -66.51 -20.04 81.28
CA ALA A 176 -67.48 -21.09 81.57
C ALA A 176 -67.44 -21.53 83.05
N ALA A 177 -66.24 -21.66 83.63
CA ALA A 177 -66.07 -21.97 85.04
C ALA A 177 -66.55 -20.83 85.95
N GLU A 178 -66.36 -19.58 85.55
CA GLU A 178 -66.87 -18.39 86.24
C GLU A 178 -68.40 -18.37 86.22
N ILE A 179 -69.03 -18.53 85.05
CA ILE A 179 -70.51 -18.57 84.91
C ILE A 179 -71.12 -19.71 85.74
N ALA A 180 -70.49 -20.88 85.78
CA ALA A 180 -70.94 -22.00 86.61
C ALA A 180 -70.85 -21.70 88.11
N LYS A 181 -69.96 -20.79 88.52
CA LYS A 181 -69.78 -20.32 89.90
C LYS A 181 -70.59 -19.07 90.23
N ILE A 182 -71.20 -18.38 89.27
CA ILE A 182 -72.12 -17.27 89.56
C ILE A 182 -73.34 -17.87 90.28
N PRO A 183 -73.59 -17.51 91.55
CA PRO A 183 -74.73 -18.03 92.28
C PRO A 183 -76.01 -17.55 91.60
N LYS A 184 -76.94 -18.47 91.32
CA LYS A 184 -78.30 -18.12 90.90
C LYS A 184 -78.85 -17.14 91.93
N LYS A 185 -79.12 -15.90 91.51
CA LYS A 185 -79.91 -14.95 92.29
C LYS A 185 -81.23 -15.66 92.61
N GLN A 186 -81.38 -16.10 93.86
CA GLN A 186 -82.67 -16.58 94.32
C GLN A 186 -83.62 -15.39 94.28
N LEU A 187 -84.69 -15.58 93.52
CA LEU A 187 -85.90 -14.79 93.62
C LEU A 187 -86.53 -15.15 94.97
N ASP A 188 -86.53 -14.19 95.89
CA ASP A 188 -87.57 -13.91 96.90
C ASP A 188 -87.32 -12.50 97.46
#